data_AF-A0A7R7HX18-F1
#
_entry.id   AF-A0A7R7HX18-F1
#
_cell.length_a   1.000
_cell.length_b   1.000
_cell.length_c   1.000
_cell.angle_alpha   90.00
_cell.angle_beta   90.00
_cell.angle_gamma   90.00
#
_symmetry.space_group_name_H-M   'P 1'
#
loop_
_entity.id
_entity.type
_entity.pdbx_description
1 polymer ?
#
loop_
_entity_poly.entity_id
_entity_poly.type
_entity_poly.pdbx_seq_one_letter_code
_entity_poly.pdbx_strand_id
1 'polypeptide(L)'
;MIGVLILCLSVIIAGNRVSAAPEHPTAPADDAKATIGSPDGALGGGWRSSTDVVVASSADTDGFHVYLARERDAFRFERLATLTDSANATGSWTGHACLTGSGRYVVAVYAPASYTNRPALMEAGGTAVVIDVARGRSTRSRITSSSPTTTRPAARPTR
;
A
#
# COMPACT_ATOMS: atom_id res chain seq x y z
N MET A 1 -11.51 71.45 6.44
CA MET A 1 -10.16 70.82 6.37
C MET A 1 -10.03 69.97 7.63
N ILE A 2 -10.02 68.64 7.64
CA ILE A 2 -9.34 67.65 6.80
C ILE A 2 -10.16 66.35 6.84
N GLY A 3 -10.47 65.77 5.68
CA GLY A 3 -11.09 64.45 5.56
C GLY A 3 -10.03 63.35 5.50
N VAL A 4 -10.16 62.33 6.33
CA VAL A 4 -9.30 61.14 6.31
C VAL A 4 -9.93 60.10 5.40
N LEU A 5 -9.43 60.02 4.18
CA LEU A 5 -9.79 59.03 3.18
C LEU A 5 -9.03 57.73 3.49
N ILE A 6 -9.71 56.74 4.07
CA ILE A 6 -9.16 55.39 4.29
C ILE A 6 -9.23 54.63 2.96
N LEU A 7 -8.07 54.48 2.31
CA LEU A 7 -7.91 53.66 1.12
C LEU A 7 -7.78 52.19 1.55
N CYS A 8 -8.89 51.44 1.51
CA CYS A 8 -8.87 49.98 1.69
C CYS A 8 -8.21 49.33 0.47
N LEU A 9 -6.89 49.09 0.55
CA LEU A 9 -6.16 48.28 -0.42
C LEU A 9 -6.62 46.82 -0.28
N SER A 10 -7.54 46.42 -1.16
CA SER A 10 -8.03 45.05 -1.24
C SER A 10 -6.92 44.16 -1.81
N VAL A 11 -6.34 43.30 -0.98
CA VAL A 11 -5.48 42.20 -1.45
C VAL A 11 -6.37 41.22 -2.20
N ILE A 12 -6.28 41.21 -3.52
CA ILE A 12 -6.88 40.19 -4.36
C ILE A 12 -6.07 38.90 -4.13
N ILE A 13 -6.57 38.01 -3.28
CA ILE A 13 -6.09 36.63 -3.22
C ILE A 13 -6.54 35.99 -4.54
N ALA A 14 -5.64 35.94 -5.51
CA ALA A 14 -5.84 35.14 -6.72
C ALA A 14 -6.09 33.71 -6.26
N GLY A 15 -7.33 33.24 -6.42
CA GLY A 15 -7.70 31.88 -6.05
C GLY A 15 -6.83 30.89 -6.81
N ASN A 16 -5.98 30.16 -6.10
CA ASN A 16 -5.31 28.99 -6.63
C ASN A 16 -6.40 28.04 -7.12
N ARG A 17 -6.61 27.96 -8.44
CA ARG A 17 -7.38 26.88 -9.01
C ARG A 17 -6.59 25.61 -8.72
N VAL A 18 -7.01 24.85 -7.71
CA VAL A 18 -6.66 23.44 -7.62
C VAL A 18 -7.16 22.84 -8.93
N SER A 19 -6.24 22.59 -9.85
CA SER A 19 -6.56 21.84 -11.06
C SER A 19 -7.05 20.49 -10.56
N ALA A 20 -8.32 20.16 -10.81
CA ALA A 20 -8.82 18.82 -10.54
C ALA A 20 -7.86 17.84 -11.23
N ALA A 21 -7.34 16.89 -10.46
CA ALA A 21 -6.63 15.76 -11.05
C ALA A 21 -7.55 15.12 -12.09
N PRO A 22 -7.04 14.67 -13.25
CA PRO A 22 -7.87 13.96 -14.21
C PRO A 22 -8.64 12.87 -13.46
N GLU A 23 -9.97 12.90 -13.53
CA GLU A 23 -10.77 11.79 -13.04
C GLU A 23 -10.30 10.56 -13.79
N HIS A 24 -9.62 9.66 -13.08
CA HIS A 24 -9.21 8.40 -13.65
C HIS A 24 -10.50 7.71 -14.07
N PRO A 25 -10.67 7.32 -15.35
CA PRO A 25 -11.86 6.63 -15.79
C PRO A 25 -12.10 5.48 -14.82
N THR A 26 -13.25 5.48 -14.17
CA THR A 26 -13.69 4.31 -13.39
C THR A 26 -13.94 3.23 -14.41
N ALA A 27 -12.88 2.48 -14.74
CA ALA A 27 -12.99 1.29 -15.55
C ALA A 27 -14.02 0.39 -14.86
N PRO A 28 -14.98 -0.18 -15.59
CA PRO A 28 -15.88 -1.15 -15.01
C PRO A 28 -15.03 -2.22 -14.31
N ALA A 29 -15.35 -2.45 -13.03
CA ALA A 29 -14.76 -3.50 -12.22
C ALA A 29 -15.30 -4.85 -12.69
N ASP A 30 -15.06 -5.18 -13.96
CA ASP A 30 -15.08 -6.57 -14.36
C ASP A 30 -13.86 -7.22 -13.72
N ASP A 31 -14.06 -8.39 -13.10
CA ASP A 31 -13.01 -9.31 -12.64
C ASP A 31 -12.16 -9.85 -13.80
N ALA A 32 -11.99 -9.07 -14.87
CA ALA A 32 -11.02 -9.28 -15.92
C ALA A 32 -9.65 -9.30 -15.25
N LYS A 33 -9.17 -10.51 -14.98
CA LYS A 33 -7.77 -10.77 -14.64
C LYS A 33 -6.93 -10.15 -15.75
N ALA A 34 -6.41 -8.95 -15.50
CA ALA A 34 -5.53 -8.25 -16.43
C ALA A 34 -4.39 -9.20 -16.77
N THR A 35 -4.29 -9.56 -18.05
CA THR A 35 -3.26 -10.42 -18.61
C THR A 35 -2.76 -9.77 -19.88
N ILE A 36 -1.53 -10.04 -20.25
CA ILE A 36 -0.99 -9.60 -21.54
C ILE A 36 -1.67 -10.44 -22.64
N GLY A 37 -2.46 -9.80 -23.51
CA GLY A 37 -3.28 -10.48 -24.52
C GLY A 37 -2.48 -11.13 -25.67
N SER A 38 -1.34 -10.54 -26.05
CA SER A 38 -0.45 -11.05 -27.11
C SER A 38 0.96 -11.29 -26.56
N PRO A 39 1.13 -12.27 -25.65
CA PRO A 39 2.39 -12.43 -24.91
C PRO A 39 3.57 -12.78 -25.81
N ASP A 40 3.36 -13.47 -26.93
CA ASP A 40 4.44 -13.81 -27.88
C ASP A 40 5.07 -12.60 -28.58
N GLY A 41 4.30 -11.52 -28.75
CA GLY A 41 4.81 -10.28 -29.34
C GLY A 41 5.26 -9.24 -28.31
N ALA A 42 4.79 -9.36 -27.07
CA ALA A 42 5.06 -8.41 -25.99
C ALA A 42 6.17 -8.87 -25.02
N LEU A 43 6.36 -10.19 -24.89
CA LEU A 43 7.35 -10.79 -24.01
C LEU A 43 8.53 -11.34 -24.82
N GLY A 44 9.70 -11.38 -24.20
CA GLY A 44 10.90 -11.91 -24.82
C GLY A 44 10.81 -13.41 -25.10
N GLY A 45 11.74 -13.91 -25.93
CA GLY A 45 11.93 -15.35 -26.10
C GLY A 45 12.18 -16.02 -24.74
N GLY A 46 11.52 -17.16 -24.50
CA GLY A 46 11.67 -17.92 -23.25
C GLY A 46 10.69 -17.55 -22.13
N TRP A 47 9.76 -16.61 -22.35
CA TRP A 47 8.77 -16.21 -21.34
C TRP A 47 8.00 -17.40 -20.74
N ARG A 48 7.64 -18.40 -21.58
CA ARG A 48 6.95 -19.62 -21.14
C ARG A 48 7.74 -20.50 -20.16
N SER A 49 9.07 -20.41 -20.17
CA SER A 49 9.95 -21.11 -19.24
C SER A 49 10.45 -20.22 -18.10
N SER A 50 10.04 -18.96 -18.08
CA SER A 50 10.51 -17.98 -17.09
C SER A 50 10.05 -18.34 -15.67
N THR A 51 10.93 -18.07 -14.72
CA THR A 51 10.65 -18.16 -13.30
C THR A 51 10.25 -16.82 -12.68
N ASP A 52 10.11 -15.77 -13.49
CA ASP A 52 9.85 -14.43 -13.02
C ASP A 52 8.46 -14.30 -12.40
N VAL A 53 8.43 -13.57 -11.29
CA VAL A 53 7.26 -13.38 -10.44
C VAL A 53 7.17 -11.91 -10.06
N VAL A 54 5.98 -11.35 -10.19
CA VAL A 54 5.66 -10.00 -9.75
C VAL A 54 4.58 -10.08 -8.65
N VAL A 55 4.75 -9.26 -7.62
CA VAL A 55 3.76 -9.05 -6.57
C VAL A 55 3.21 -7.65 -6.70
N ALA A 56 1.88 -7.55 -6.60
CA ALA A 56 1.18 -6.27 -6.51
C ALA A 56 0.22 -6.30 -5.33
N SER A 57 -0.21 -5.12 -4.88
CA SER A 57 -1.23 -5.02 -3.84
C SER A 57 -2.21 -3.89 -4.14
N SER A 58 -3.46 -4.10 -3.75
CA SER A 58 -4.48 -3.05 -3.69
C SER A 58 -5.12 -3.08 -2.30
N ALA A 59 -5.81 -2.01 -1.95
CA ALA A 59 -6.52 -1.93 -0.69
C ALA A 59 -7.82 -1.17 -0.89
N ASP A 60 -8.89 -1.67 -0.27
CA ASP A 60 -10.21 -1.06 -0.28
C ASP A 60 -10.86 -1.29 1.08
N THR A 61 -12.20 -1.24 1.18
CA THR A 61 -12.94 -1.49 2.43
C THR A 61 -12.99 -2.96 2.81
N ASP A 62 -12.82 -3.87 1.86
CA ASP A 62 -12.93 -5.32 2.05
C ASP A 62 -11.61 -5.93 2.52
N GLY A 63 -10.49 -5.26 2.26
CA GLY A 63 -9.20 -5.66 2.83
C GLY A 63 -7.98 -5.06 2.16
N PHE A 64 -6.82 -5.52 2.64
CA PHE A 64 -5.56 -5.38 1.90
C PHE A 64 -5.36 -6.64 1.05
N HIS A 65 -5.37 -6.48 -0.27
CA HIS A 65 -5.31 -7.57 -1.24
C HIS A 65 -3.90 -7.72 -1.79
N VAL A 66 -3.40 -8.95 -1.78
CA VAL A 66 -2.10 -9.31 -2.33
C VAL A 66 -2.32 -10.13 -3.59
N TYR A 67 -1.66 -9.73 -4.67
CA TYR A 67 -1.73 -10.38 -5.97
C TYR A 67 -0.36 -10.89 -6.40
N LEU A 68 -0.38 -11.98 -7.17
CA LEU A 68 0.78 -12.59 -7.77
C LEU A 68 0.56 -12.71 -9.28
N ALA A 69 1.58 -12.39 -10.05
CA ALA A 69 1.62 -12.66 -11.49
C ALA A 69 2.94 -13.35 -11.84
N ARG A 70 2.92 -14.21 -12.85
CA ARG A 70 4.10 -14.93 -13.33
C ARG A 70 4.29 -14.67 -14.81
N GLU A 71 5.53 -14.50 -15.24
CA GLU A 71 5.81 -14.21 -16.65
C GLU A 71 5.33 -15.34 -17.56
N ARG A 72 5.62 -16.60 -17.21
CA ARG A 72 5.17 -17.81 -17.94
C ARG A 72 3.66 -17.95 -18.09
N ASP A 73 2.89 -17.17 -17.33
CA ASP A 73 1.43 -17.12 -17.36
C ASP A 73 0.95 -15.77 -17.93
N ALA A 74 1.76 -15.11 -18.78
CA ALA A 74 1.49 -13.83 -19.43
C ALA A 74 1.14 -12.69 -18.43
N PHE A 75 1.78 -12.71 -17.27
CA PHE A 75 1.53 -11.80 -16.14
C PHE A 75 0.05 -11.70 -15.74
N ARG A 76 -0.69 -12.79 -15.85
CA ARG A 76 -2.06 -12.88 -15.33
C ARG A 76 -2.05 -12.73 -13.81
N PHE A 77 -2.60 -11.63 -13.29
CA PHE A 77 -2.70 -11.42 -11.85
C PHE A 77 -3.73 -12.36 -11.21
N GLU A 78 -3.32 -13.02 -10.13
CA GLU A 78 -4.19 -13.83 -9.29
C GLU A 78 -4.12 -13.34 -7.85
N ARG A 79 -5.28 -13.28 -7.17
CA ARG A 79 -5.34 -12.89 -5.76
C ARG A 79 -4.77 -14.02 -4.91
N LEU A 80 -3.67 -13.75 -4.21
CA LEU A 80 -3.00 -14.68 -3.32
C LEU A 80 -3.63 -14.67 -1.92
N ALA A 81 -3.98 -13.49 -1.43
CA ALA A 81 -4.62 -13.32 -0.13
C ALA A 81 -5.44 -12.02 -0.06
N THR A 82 -6.48 -12.04 0.77
CA THR A 82 -7.11 -10.83 1.30
C THR A 82 -6.85 -10.80 2.80
N LEU A 83 -6.26 -9.72 3.28
CA LEU A 83 -5.77 -9.57 4.64
C LEU A 83 -6.63 -8.56 5.38
N THR A 84 -7.21 -9.02 6.48
CA THR A 84 -8.03 -8.22 7.39
C THR A 84 -7.79 -8.68 8.82
N ASP A 85 -7.88 -7.75 9.76
CA ASP A 85 -7.79 -8.02 11.20
C ASP A 85 -9.06 -7.53 11.90
N SER A 86 -9.97 -8.49 12.13
CA SER A 86 -11.22 -8.38 12.90
C SER A 86 -12.35 -7.50 12.31
N ALA A 87 -13.58 -7.93 12.59
CA ALA A 87 -14.86 -7.50 12.00
C ALA A 87 -15.31 -6.05 12.29
N ASN A 88 -14.43 -5.19 12.79
CA ASN A 88 -14.76 -3.83 13.25
C ASN A 88 -13.90 -2.72 12.61
N ALA A 89 -13.08 -3.03 11.60
CA ALA A 89 -12.37 -1.99 10.85
C ALA A 89 -13.36 -1.27 9.92
N THR A 90 -13.85 -0.12 10.36
CA THR A 90 -14.62 0.79 9.49
C THR A 90 -13.66 1.57 8.59
N GLY A 91 -13.87 1.50 7.28
CA GLY A 91 -13.09 2.26 6.29
C GLY A 91 -12.09 1.41 5.51
N SER A 92 -11.28 2.06 4.67
CA SER A 92 -10.32 1.38 3.80
C SER A 92 -9.10 0.85 4.56
N TRP A 93 -8.39 -0.07 3.91
CA TRP A 93 -7.10 -0.59 4.35
C TRP A 93 -5.93 0.13 3.68
N THR A 94 -4.74 -0.01 4.25
CA THR A 94 -3.47 0.44 3.65
C THR A 94 -2.34 -0.52 4.02
N GLY A 95 -1.28 -0.58 3.21
CA GLY A 95 -0.15 -1.46 3.47
C GLY A 95 0.82 -1.61 2.29
N HIS A 96 1.80 -2.48 2.48
CA HIS A 96 2.78 -2.87 1.47
C HIS A 96 2.97 -4.38 1.47
N ALA A 97 3.25 -4.95 0.29
CA ALA A 97 3.58 -6.36 0.10
C ALA A 97 4.82 -6.51 -0.76
N CYS A 98 5.80 -7.27 -0.28
CA CYS A 98 7.09 -7.48 -0.96
C CYS A 98 7.40 -8.97 -1.08
N LEU A 99 7.88 -9.38 -2.26
CA LEU A 99 8.40 -10.73 -2.47
C LEU A 99 9.78 -10.86 -1.78
N THR A 100 10.00 -11.96 -1.08
CA THR A 100 11.33 -12.30 -0.55
C THR A 100 12.29 -12.67 -1.68
N GLY A 101 13.60 -12.48 -1.48
CA GLY A 101 14.60 -12.82 -2.51
C GLY A 101 14.59 -14.29 -2.96
N SER A 102 14.03 -15.19 -2.15
CA SER A 102 13.82 -16.60 -2.52
C SER A 102 12.65 -16.83 -3.48
N GLY A 103 11.76 -15.86 -3.67
CA GLY A 103 10.50 -16.00 -4.40
C GLY A 103 9.44 -16.88 -3.70
N ARG A 104 9.75 -17.47 -2.54
CA ARG A 104 8.88 -18.44 -1.86
C ARG A 104 7.81 -17.80 -0.97
N TYR A 105 8.08 -16.59 -0.49
CA TYR A 105 7.21 -15.90 0.44
C TYR A 105 6.97 -14.46 0.01
N VAL A 106 5.75 -13.97 0.26
CA VAL A 106 5.43 -12.55 0.30
C VAL A 106 5.35 -12.12 1.76
N VAL A 107 6.05 -11.05 2.12
CA VAL A 107 5.88 -10.37 3.40
C VAL A 107 4.99 -9.16 3.16
N ALA A 108 3.88 -9.08 3.89
CA ALA A 108 3.01 -7.91 3.85
C ALA A 108 2.82 -7.31 5.24
N VAL A 109 2.73 -5.99 5.29
CA VAL A 109 2.37 -5.21 6.48
C VAL A 109 1.15 -4.38 6.13
N TYR A 110 0.09 -4.50 6.94
CA TYR A 110 -1.19 -3.85 6.67
C TYR A 110 -1.86 -3.35 7.97
N ALA A 111 -2.70 -2.33 7.83
CA ALA A 111 -3.51 -1.75 8.91
C ALA A 111 -4.74 -1.02 8.32
N PRO A 112 -5.77 -0.71 9.14
CA PRO A 112 -6.81 0.23 8.73
C PRO A 112 -6.20 1.60 8.37
N ALA A 113 -6.64 2.21 7.28
CA ALA A 113 -6.11 3.50 6.81
C ALA A 113 -6.30 4.61 7.85
N SER A 114 -7.29 4.49 8.75
CA SER A 114 -7.50 5.43 9.86
C SER A 114 -6.32 5.52 10.83
N TYR A 115 -5.42 4.52 10.86
CA TYR A 115 -4.27 4.50 11.75
C TYR A 115 -3.22 5.55 11.36
N THR A 116 -3.11 5.90 10.06
CA THR A 116 -2.11 6.86 9.57
C THR A 116 -2.38 8.29 10.04
N ASN A 117 -3.62 8.58 10.45
CA ASN A 117 -4.06 9.91 10.88
C ASN A 117 -4.17 10.04 12.40
N ARG A 118 -3.73 9.02 13.16
CA ARG A 118 -3.77 9.02 14.63
C ARG A 118 -2.39 8.64 15.18
N PRO A 119 -1.63 9.59 15.76
CA PRO A 119 -0.25 9.37 16.19
C PRO A 119 -0.04 8.09 17.01
N ALA A 120 -0.87 7.86 18.03
CA ALA A 120 -0.77 6.66 18.87
C ALA A 120 -0.99 5.33 18.11
N LEU A 121 -1.83 5.32 17.06
CA LEU A 121 -2.07 4.12 16.25
C LEU A 121 -0.98 3.92 15.19
N MET A 122 -0.46 5.01 14.62
CA MET A 122 0.71 4.95 13.75
C MET A 122 1.93 4.40 14.49
N GLU A 123 2.16 4.86 15.73
CA GLU A 123 3.22 4.35 16.61
C GLU A 123 2.97 2.91 17.06
N ALA A 124 1.72 2.48 17.21
CA ALA A 124 1.42 1.09 17.52
C ALA A 124 1.82 0.12 16.39
N GLY A 125 2.05 0.62 15.17
CA GLY A 125 2.46 -0.17 14.02
C GLY A 125 1.30 -0.88 13.31
N GLY A 126 1.63 -1.95 12.59
CA GLY A 126 0.69 -2.72 11.76
C GLY A 126 0.78 -4.21 12.00
N THR A 127 -0.08 -4.96 11.33
CA THR A 127 0.01 -6.42 11.33
C THR A 127 0.87 -6.87 10.17
N ALA A 128 1.82 -7.76 10.44
CA ALA A 128 2.58 -8.41 9.40
C ALA A 128 2.16 -9.86 9.19
N VAL A 129 2.35 -10.29 7.97
CA VAL A 129 2.07 -11.64 7.52
C VAL A 129 3.14 -12.11 6.58
N VAL A 130 3.46 -13.38 6.71
CA VAL A 130 4.26 -14.12 5.73
C VAL A 130 3.33 -15.05 4.97
N ILE A 131 3.28 -14.93 3.65
CA ILE A 131 2.40 -15.68 2.77
C ILE A 131 3.25 -16.60 1.90
N ASP A 132 3.00 -17.92 1.95
CA ASP A 132 3.59 -18.91 1.05
C ASP A 132 3.03 -18.72 -0.37
N VAL A 133 3.91 -18.43 -1.34
CA VAL A 133 3.57 -18.14 -2.74
C VAL A 133 3.05 -19.36 -3.49
N ALA A 134 3.46 -20.58 -3.11
CA ALA A 134 3.03 -21.80 -3.78
C ALA A 134 1.63 -22.24 -3.35
N ARG A 135 1.24 -21.91 -2.11
CA ARG A 135 0.01 -22.44 -1.49
C ARG A 135 -1.01 -21.38 -1.10
N GLY A 136 -0.66 -20.09 -1.14
CA GLY A 136 -1.50 -19.00 -0.63
C GLY A 136 -1.74 -19.04 0.89
N ARG A 137 -1.00 -19.88 1.63
CA ARG A 137 -1.14 -20.01 3.09
C ARG A 137 -0.39 -18.85 3.77
N SER A 138 -1.04 -18.18 4.72
CA SER A 138 -0.44 -17.06 5.45
C SER A 138 -0.27 -17.36 6.95
N THR A 139 0.81 -16.84 7.54
CA THR A 139 1.05 -16.83 8.99
C THR A 139 1.14 -15.38 9.47
N ARG A 140 0.43 -15.05 10.56
CA ARG A 140 0.28 -13.69 11.11
C ARG A 140 1.17 -13.44 12.32
N SER A 141 1.73 -12.23 12.38
CA SER A 141 2.45 -11.67 13.52
C SER A 141 2.13 -10.18 13.67
N ARG A 142 1.77 -9.71 14.87
CA ARG A 142 1.63 -8.27 15.13
C ARG A 142 3.03 -7.66 15.23
N ILE A 143 3.31 -6.61 14.44
CA ILE A 143 4.56 -5.86 14.56
C ILE A 143 4.26 -4.50 15.19
N THR A 144 4.90 -4.24 16.32
CA THR A 144 4.82 -2.93 16.99
C THR A 144 5.97 -2.05 16.54
N SER A 145 5.71 -0.75 16.32
CA SER A 145 6.83 0.19 16.15
C SER A 145 7.53 0.37 17.50
N SER A 146 8.84 0.19 17.53
CA SER A 146 9.64 0.66 18.67
C SER A 146 10.12 2.07 18.35
N SER A 147 9.44 3.10 18.85
CA SER A 147 9.99 4.46 18.81
C SER A 147 11.33 4.51 19.55
N PRO A 148 12.40 5.10 18.98
CA PRO A 148 13.71 5.20 19.63
C PRO A 148 13.70 6.02 20.93
N THR A 149 12.60 6.72 21.22
CA THR A 149 12.40 7.48 22.46
C THR A 149 12.45 6.61 23.72
N THR A 150 12.25 5.29 23.63
CA THR A 150 12.52 4.37 24.76
C THR A 150 13.87 3.67 24.59
N THR A 151 14.93 4.41 24.24
CA THR A 151 16.28 3.92 24.52
C THR A 151 16.46 4.02 26.03
N ARG A 152 16.28 2.91 26.75
CA ARG A 152 16.68 2.80 28.16
C ARG A 152 18.14 3.28 28.23
N PRO A 153 18.49 4.35 28.97
CA PRO A 153 19.87 4.80 29.03
C PRO A 153 20.74 3.62 29.45
N ALA A 154 21.76 3.33 28.65
CA ALA A 154 22.73 2.28 28.97
C ALA A 154 23.26 2.58 30.38
N ALA A 155 23.11 1.62 31.29
CA ALA A 155 23.66 1.75 32.63
C ALA A 155 25.17 1.97 32.47
N ARG A 156 25.63 3.16 32.87
CA ARG A 156 27.04 3.52 32.87
C ARG A 156 27.77 2.50 33.78
N PRO A 157 28.77 1.75 33.29
CA PRO A 157 29.55 0.91 34.18
C PRO A 157 30.27 1.82 35.18
N THR A 158 29.95 1.66 36.45
CA THR A 158 30.73 2.23 37.55
C THR A 158 32.09 1.54 37.55
N ARG A 159 33.14 2.32 37.29
CA ARG A 159 34.53 1.90 37.43
C ARG A 159 34.97 2.04 38.88
#